data_AF-A0A914XLM5-F1
#
_entry.id   AF-A0A914XLM5-F1
#
_cell.length_a   1.000
_cell.length_b   1.000
_cell.length_c   1.000
_cell.angle_alpha   90.00
_cell.angle_beta   90.00
_cell.angle_gamma   90.00
#
_symmetry.space_group_name_H-M   'P 1'
#
loop_
_entity.id
_entity.type
_entity.pdbx_description
1 polymer ?
#
loop_
_entity_poly.entity_id
_entity_poly.type
_entity_poly.pdbx_seq_one_letter_code
_entity_poly.pdbx_strand_id
1 'polypeptide(L)'
;MIDGIDFALLCSDGVPLLGDNDKPKLCSPSPHSPEYACPSTFWCHVGSTNSTYYCCPRNKKVDNSCHLPPANGFGTGRMRRWWFDWRSEMCRELTYTGFGGNENNHLTKEDCEKACANAKSTSKEPEVTVYIPPGVSLPGTVSQSFPTQQPWTAPPTVSIVTGESSMQTVNSTQLPTTDVTPSGRNEREKAMDPCELSPDKGKMVATRNSRGLKWYFDVAASRCVQFNYLGGGGNENNFDSEHTCVETCGGGMATT
;
A
#
# COMPACT_ATOMS: atom_id res chain seq x y z
N MET A 1 -2.82 -15.61 25.25
CA MET A 1 -2.89 -14.13 25.27
C MET A 1 -1.53 -13.56 25.64
N ILE A 2 -1.04 -12.59 24.87
CA ILE A 2 0.06 -11.71 25.25
C ILE A 2 -0.59 -10.35 25.53
N ASP A 3 -0.40 -9.78 26.72
CA ASP A 3 -0.91 -8.46 27.11
C ASP A 3 -2.42 -8.24 26.86
N GLY A 4 -3.24 -9.29 27.04
CA GLY A 4 -4.70 -9.22 26.83
C GLY A 4 -5.17 -9.22 25.37
N ILE A 5 -4.25 -9.42 24.42
CA ILE A 5 -4.56 -9.56 22.99
C ILE A 5 -4.67 -11.05 22.63
N ASP A 6 -5.76 -11.41 21.95
CA ASP A 6 -5.98 -12.75 21.39
C ASP A 6 -4.97 -13.02 20.26
N PHE A 7 -4.36 -14.21 20.25
CA PHE A 7 -3.43 -14.60 19.19
C PHE A 7 -4.06 -14.57 17.80
N ALA A 8 -5.38 -14.77 17.72
CA ALA A 8 -6.16 -14.64 16.48
C ALA A 8 -6.15 -13.22 15.88
N LEU A 9 -5.70 -12.22 16.63
CA LEU A 9 -5.58 -10.86 16.14
C LEU A 9 -4.17 -10.59 15.59
N LEU A 10 -3.12 -11.26 16.07
CA LEU A 10 -1.74 -10.90 15.73
C LEU A 10 -1.43 -10.91 14.22
N CYS A 11 -2.08 -11.79 13.46
CA CYS A 11 -1.98 -11.86 12.01
C CYS A 11 -3.30 -11.44 11.34
N SER A 12 -3.23 -10.88 10.14
CA SER A 12 -4.46 -10.58 9.38
C SER A 12 -5.13 -11.85 8.87
N ASP A 13 -4.31 -12.78 8.37
CA ASP A 13 -4.70 -14.11 7.90
C ASP A 13 -4.30 -15.18 8.92
N GLY A 14 -5.30 -15.91 9.44
CA GLY A 14 -5.08 -17.03 10.37
C GLY A 14 -4.46 -16.64 11.71
N VAL A 15 -3.85 -17.61 12.38
CA VAL A 15 -3.11 -17.41 13.65
C VAL A 15 -1.60 -17.49 13.38
N PRO A 16 -0.75 -16.82 14.20
CA PRO A 16 0.69 -16.98 14.10
C PRO A 16 1.13 -18.44 14.19
N LEU A 17 2.29 -18.75 13.62
CA LEU A 17 2.93 -20.04 13.86
C LEU A 17 3.19 -20.16 15.37
N LEU A 18 2.69 -21.24 15.98
CA LEU A 18 2.94 -21.51 17.39
C LEU A 18 4.21 -22.35 17.54
N GLY A 19 5.08 -21.95 18.47
CA GLY A 19 6.25 -22.69 18.90
C GLY A 19 6.01 -23.40 20.23
N ASP A 20 7.04 -23.51 21.05
CA ASP A 20 6.96 -24.19 22.34
C ASP A 20 5.95 -23.54 23.28
N ASN A 21 5.19 -24.37 24.00
CA ASN A 21 4.14 -23.96 24.95
C ASN A 21 3.00 -23.14 24.32
N ASP A 22 2.64 -23.43 23.07
CA ASP A 22 1.54 -22.77 22.33
C ASP A 22 1.70 -21.24 22.22
N LYS A 23 2.93 -20.74 22.25
CA LYS A 23 3.23 -19.31 22.11
C LYS A 23 3.54 -18.95 20.66
N PRO A 24 3.15 -17.75 20.18
CA PRO A 24 3.57 -17.27 18.87
C PRO A 24 5.09 -17.32 18.69
N LYS A 25 5.55 -17.93 17.59
CA LYS A 25 6.96 -17.98 17.20
C LYS A 25 7.43 -16.57 16.84
N LEU A 26 8.42 -16.09 17.58
CA LEU A 26 9.09 -14.82 17.27
C LEU A 26 9.95 -14.94 16.01
N CYS A 27 10.06 -13.84 15.27
CA CYS A 27 10.85 -13.79 14.06
C CYS A 27 11.76 -12.56 13.97
N SER A 28 12.74 -12.62 13.07
CA SER A 28 13.59 -11.49 12.70
C SER A 28 13.57 -11.32 11.18
N PRO A 29 13.39 -10.08 10.66
CA PRO A 29 13.51 -9.82 9.23
C PRO A 29 14.98 -9.86 8.73
N SER A 30 15.96 -9.98 9.63
CA SER A 30 17.37 -9.98 9.27
C SER A 30 17.82 -11.32 8.68
N PRO A 31 18.52 -11.33 7.53
CA PRO A 31 19.09 -12.54 6.95
C PRO A 31 20.22 -13.15 7.80
N HIS A 32 20.76 -12.39 8.76
CA HIS A 32 21.81 -12.84 9.66
C HIS A 32 21.29 -13.62 10.88
N SER A 33 19.98 -13.86 10.96
CA SER A 33 19.31 -14.50 12.10
C SER A 33 18.48 -15.72 11.66
N PRO A 34 19.11 -16.77 11.10
CA PRO A 34 18.39 -17.91 10.52
C PRO A 34 17.56 -18.69 11.54
N GLU A 35 17.95 -18.68 12.82
CA GLU A 35 17.18 -19.29 13.92
C GLU A 35 15.81 -18.63 14.13
N TYR A 36 15.69 -17.33 13.81
CA TYR A 36 14.45 -16.55 13.88
C TYR A 36 13.76 -16.43 12.51
N ALA A 37 14.15 -17.25 11.52
CA ALA A 37 13.50 -17.27 10.22
C ALA A 37 12.12 -17.95 10.28
N CYS A 38 11.19 -17.43 9.48
CA CYS A 38 9.89 -18.06 9.28
C CYS A 38 9.96 -19.13 8.18
N PRO A 39 9.23 -20.25 8.31
CA PRO A 39 9.09 -21.25 7.24
C PRO A 39 8.48 -20.65 5.96
N SER A 40 8.62 -21.34 4.83
CA SER A 40 8.18 -20.83 3.51
C SER A 40 6.68 -20.49 3.40
N THR A 41 5.82 -21.10 4.21
CA THR A 41 4.38 -20.80 4.27
C THR A 41 4.03 -19.64 5.20
N PHE A 42 5.04 -19.06 5.85
CA PHE A 42 4.92 -17.94 6.77
C PHE A 42 5.84 -16.80 6.33
N TRP A 43 5.52 -15.58 6.75
CA TRP A 43 6.36 -14.40 6.62
C TRP A 43 6.61 -13.80 7.98
N CYS A 44 7.69 -13.02 8.11
CA CYS A 44 7.98 -12.35 9.36
C CYS A 44 7.20 -11.04 9.44
N HIS A 45 6.11 -11.05 10.20
CA HIS A 45 5.38 -9.85 10.58
C HIS A 45 6.27 -9.00 11.50
N VAL A 46 6.44 -7.73 11.15
CA VAL A 46 7.26 -6.78 11.90
C VAL A 46 6.34 -5.77 12.61
N GLY A 47 6.17 -5.93 13.92
CA GLY A 47 5.35 -5.05 14.77
C GLY A 47 6.07 -3.77 15.22
N SER A 48 5.67 -3.22 16.37
CA SER A 48 6.23 -1.98 16.94
C SER A 48 7.56 -2.18 17.66
N THR A 49 7.74 -3.33 18.28
CA THR A 49 8.94 -3.73 19.01
C THR A 49 9.36 -5.13 18.58
N ASN A 50 10.61 -5.51 18.80
CA ASN A 50 11.11 -6.86 18.49
C ASN A 50 10.29 -7.98 19.17
N SER A 51 9.67 -7.73 20.32
CA SER A 51 8.76 -8.66 21.01
C SER A 51 7.41 -8.87 20.32
N THR A 52 7.09 -8.06 19.31
CA THR A 52 5.85 -8.12 18.51
C THR A 52 6.11 -8.61 17.08
N TYR A 53 7.26 -9.24 16.83
CA TYR A 53 7.61 -9.79 15.53
C TYR A 53 7.24 -11.27 15.51
N TYR A 54 6.34 -11.68 14.62
CA TYR A 54 5.78 -13.03 14.62
C TYR A 54 5.81 -13.66 13.23
N CYS A 55 5.90 -14.98 13.16
CA CYS A 55 5.66 -15.69 11.90
C CYS A 55 4.15 -15.73 11.60
N CYS A 56 3.70 -14.93 10.65
CA CYS A 56 2.31 -14.90 10.19
C CYS A 56 2.12 -15.74 8.92
N PRO A 57 0.98 -16.44 8.77
CA PRO A 57 0.69 -17.20 7.56
C PRO A 57 0.79 -16.32 6.32
N ARG A 58 1.37 -16.87 5.25
CA ARG A 58 1.35 -16.19 3.96
C ARG A 58 -0.05 -16.13 3.37
N ASN A 59 -0.37 -15.01 2.74
CA ASN A 59 -1.60 -14.87 1.99
C ASN A 59 -1.60 -15.85 0.79
N LYS A 60 -2.55 -16.79 0.78
CA LYS A 60 -2.66 -17.83 -0.25
C LYS A 60 -3.43 -17.40 -1.49
N LYS A 61 -4.00 -16.19 -1.49
CA LYS A 61 -4.85 -15.68 -2.57
C LYS A 61 -4.04 -14.93 -3.63
N VAL A 62 -2.80 -14.58 -3.33
CA VAL A 62 -1.90 -13.85 -4.22
C VAL A 62 -0.58 -14.60 -4.38
N ASP A 63 -0.05 -14.61 -5.59
CA ASP A 63 1.26 -15.21 -5.89
C ASP A 63 2.42 -14.27 -5.53
N ASN A 64 2.19 -12.96 -5.59
CA ASN A 64 3.17 -11.92 -5.26
C ASN A 64 2.63 -10.99 -4.17
N SER A 65 3.35 -10.89 -3.05
CA SER A 65 3.00 -10.00 -1.94
C SER A 65 2.93 -8.53 -2.36
N CYS A 66 3.72 -8.10 -3.34
CA CYS A 66 3.72 -6.72 -3.83
C CYS A 66 2.39 -6.29 -4.48
N HIS A 67 1.49 -7.22 -4.78
CA HIS A 67 0.16 -6.91 -5.31
C HIS A 67 -0.90 -6.79 -4.20
N LEU A 68 -0.53 -7.03 -2.93
CA LEU A 68 -1.45 -6.85 -1.83
C LEU A 68 -1.77 -5.37 -1.58
N PRO A 69 -3.00 -5.05 -1.17
CA PRO A 69 -3.39 -3.69 -0.81
C PRO A 69 -2.62 -3.17 0.43
N PRO A 70 -2.55 -1.86 0.67
CA PRO A 70 -1.83 -1.27 1.81
C PRO A 70 -2.51 -1.53 3.15
N ALA A 71 -1.93 -2.35 4.03
CA ALA A 71 -2.58 -2.73 5.28
C ALA A 71 -2.11 -1.97 6.51
N ASN A 72 -2.94 -1.03 6.99
CA ASN A 72 -2.71 -0.26 8.22
C ASN A 72 -2.69 -1.14 9.49
N GLY A 73 -3.24 -2.35 9.41
CA GLY A 73 -3.36 -3.24 10.55
C GLY A 73 -4.36 -2.74 11.58
N PHE A 74 -4.24 -3.18 12.82
CA PHE A 74 -4.98 -2.64 13.95
C PHE A 74 -4.06 -2.49 15.17
N GLY A 75 -4.54 -1.74 16.16
CA GLY A 75 -3.80 -1.45 17.39
C GLY A 75 -3.85 0.03 17.74
N THR A 76 -2.87 0.48 18.52
CA THR A 76 -2.73 1.89 18.92
C THR A 76 -1.42 2.51 18.46
N GLY A 77 -0.58 1.74 17.76
CA GLY A 77 0.67 2.24 17.22
C GLY A 77 0.45 3.27 16.12
N ARG A 78 1.47 4.08 15.88
CA ARG A 78 1.53 5.03 14.76
C ARG A 78 2.92 4.97 14.16
N MET A 79 3.13 3.99 13.28
CA MET A 79 4.42 3.72 12.67
C MET A 79 4.36 4.02 11.18
N ARG A 80 5.37 4.75 10.69
CA ARG A 80 5.58 4.92 9.26
C ARG A 80 6.05 3.60 8.64
N ARG A 81 5.36 3.14 7.60
CA ARG A 81 5.71 1.96 6.82
C ARG A 81 5.54 2.23 5.33
N TRP A 82 6.08 1.35 4.51
CA TRP A 82 6.05 1.44 3.06
C TRP A 82 5.37 0.23 2.46
N TRP A 83 4.54 0.45 1.46
CA TRP A 83 3.92 -0.59 0.67
C TRP A 83 4.13 -0.27 -0.81
N PHE A 84 4.16 -1.30 -1.64
CA PHE A 84 4.28 -1.15 -3.06
C PHE A 84 2.91 -1.00 -3.70
N ASP A 85 2.66 0.16 -4.30
CA ASP A 85 1.53 0.38 -5.19
C ASP A 85 1.89 -0.17 -6.57
N TRP A 86 1.36 -1.34 -6.88
CA TRP A 86 1.61 -2.01 -8.17
C TRP A 86 0.98 -1.28 -9.35
N ARG A 87 -0.06 -0.46 -9.14
CA ARG A 87 -0.71 0.29 -10.22
C ARG A 87 0.14 1.48 -10.65
N SER A 88 0.75 2.17 -9.70
CA SER A 88 1.68 3.28 -10.00
C SER A 88 3.14 2.85 -10.04
N GLU A 89 3.45 1.58 -9.76
CA GLU A 89 4.79 1.02 -9.62
C GLU A 89 5.70 1.78 -8.61
N MET A 90 5.10 2.32 -7.55
CA MET A 90 5.78 3.17 -6.57
C MET A 90 5.58 2.66 -5.15
N CYS A 91 6.65 2.74 -4.35
CA CYS A 91 6.52 2.57 -2.91
C CYS A 91 5.89 3.82 -2.29
N ARG A 92 4.75 3.64 -1.64
CA ARG A 92 3.99 4.67 -0.93
C ARG A 92 4.02 4.43 0.57
N GLU A 93 3.78 5.49 1.32
CA GLU A 93 3.73 5.44 2.77
C GLU A 93 2.36 4.96 3.25
N LEU A 94 2.34 4.22 4.36
CA LEU A 94 1.16 3.92 5.16
C LEU A 94 1.45 4.14 6.65
N THR A 95 0.42 4.48 7.41
CA THR A 95 0.49 4.53 8.88
C THR A 95 0.08 3.18 9.44
N TYR A 96 1.05 2.39 9.88
CA TYR A 96 0.86 1.07 10.47
C TYR A 96 0.61 1.14 11.97
N THR A 97 -0.33 0.33 12.46
CA THR A 97 -0.82 0.42 13.84
C THR A 97 -0.33 -0.70 14.77
N GLY A 98 0.41 -1.68 14.23
CA GLY A 98 1.28 -2.56 15.00
C GLY A 98 0.96 -4.04 14.94
N PHE A 99 -0.27 -4.42 14.61
CA PHE A 99 -0.69 -5.81 14.49
C PHE A 99 -1.46 -6.07 13.19
N GLY A 100 -1.45 -7.33 12.75
CA GLY A 100 -2.10 -7.74 11.52
C GLY A 100 -1.32 -7.29 10.29
N GLY A 101 -1.93 -6.45 9.46
CA GLY A 101 -1.31 -6.04 8.20
C GLY A 101 -1.18 -7.19 7.20
N ASN A 102 -0.35 -7.02 6.19
CA ASN A 102 -0.02 -8.06 5.22
C ASN A 102 1.46 -7.94 4.81
N GLU A 103 1.90 -8.82 3.92
CA GLU A 103 3.29 -8.93 3.48
C GLU A 103 3.81 -7.68 2.75
N ASN A 104 2.93 -6.84 2.19
CA ASN A 104 3.27 -5.59 1.51
C ASN A 104 3.46 -4.46 2.52
N ASN A 105 4.34 -4.67 3.48
CA ASN A 105 4.61 -3.74 4.57
C ASN A 105 6.10 -3.78 4.93
N HIS A 106 6.81 -2.73 4.55
CA HIS A 106 8.26 -2.59 4.63
C HIS A 106 8.65 -1.45 5.56
N LEU A 107 9.80 -1.59 6.23
CA LEU A 107 10.26 -0.60 7.21
C LEU A 107 10.76 0.67 6.54
N THR A 108 11.43 0.53 5.40
CA THR A 108 12.01 1.64 4.64
C THR A 108 11.50 1.61 3.21
N LYS A 109 11.60 2.76 2.53
CA LYS A 109 11.23 2.89 1.12
C LYS A 109 12.12 1.99 0.28
N GLU A 110 13.40 1.95 0.61
CA GLU A 110 14.43 1.18 -0.08
C GLU A 110 14.16 -0.33 0.03
N ASP A 111 13.72 -0.82 1.20
CA ASP A 111 13.34 -2.23 1.38
C ASP A 111 12.12 -2.60 0.53
N CYS A 112 11.13 -1.70 0.45
CA CYS A 112 9.98 -1.86 -0.43
C CYS A 112 10.39 -1.92 -1.91
N GLU A 113 11.20 -0.97 -2.36
CA GLU A 113 11.64 -0.90 -3.76
C GLU A 113 12.45 -2.13 -4.16
N LYS A 114 13.32 -2.61 -3.26
CA LYS A 114 14.09 -3.85 -3.47
C LYS A 114 13.19 -5.08 -3.51
N ALA A 115 12.27 -5.22 -2.56
CA ALA A 115 11.36 -6.36 -2.50
C ALA A 115 10.47 -6.46 -3.74
N CYS A 116 10.03 -5.32 -4.27
CA CYS A 116 9.08 -5.24 -5.37
C CYS A 116 9.67 -4.79 -6.71
N ALA A 117 11.00 -4.77 -6.84
CA ALA A 117 11.69 -4.41 -8.08
C ALA A 117 11.23 -5.23 -9.30
N ASN A 118 10.91 -6.51 -9.08
CA ASN A 118 10.44 -7.42 -10.13
C ASN A 118 8.92 -7.34 -10.38
N ALA A 119 8.15 -6.67 -9.51
CA ALA A 119 6.75 -6.40 -9.79
C ALA A 119 6.60 -5.36 -10.93
N LYS A 120 7.58 -4.46 -11.07
CA LYS A 120 7.66 -3.46 -12.15
C LYS A 120 7.76 -4.06 -13.56
N SER A 121 8.14 -5.33 -13.69
CA SER A 121 8.34 -5.99 -14.98
C SER A 121 7.21 -6.94 -15.38
N THR A 122 6.11 -6.98 -14.61
CA THR A 122 4.93 -7.82 -14.94
C THR A 122 3.89 -7.12 -15.83
N SER A 123 4.17 -5.92 -16.32
CA SER A 123 3.48 -5.30 -17.47
C SER A 123 3.89 -5.93 -18.82
N LYS A 124 4.11 -7.25 -18.87
CA LYS A 124 3.89 -7.92 -20.15
C LYS A 124 2.39 -7.91 -20.38
N GLU A 125 1.95 -6.94 -21.18
CA GLU A 125 0.72 -7.04 -21.96
C GLU A 125 0.57 -8.50 -22.40
N PRO A 126 -0.60 -9.14 -22.18
CA PRO A 126 -0.78 -10.52 -22.60
C PRO A 126 -0.40 -10.58 -24.07
N GLU A 127 0.63 -11.35 -24.41
CA GLU A 127 0.99 -11.56 -25.80
C GLU A 127 -0.16 -12.35 -26.41
N VAL A 128 -1.11 -11.63 -27.01
CA VAL A 128 -2.30 -12.21 -27.63
C VAL A 128 -1.81 -12.99 -28.84
N THR A 129 -1.57 -14.28 -28.64
CA THR A 129 -1.28 -15.21 -29.73
C THR A 129 -2.60 -15.49 -30.45
N VAL A 130 -2.82 -14.77 -31.54
CA VAL A 130 -3.96 -15.00 -32.43
C VAL A 130 -3.74 -16.33 -33.15
N TYR A 131 -4.51 -17.36 -32.80
CA TYR A 131 -4.55 -18.61 -33.55
C TYR A 131 -5.30 -18.39 -34.87
N ILE A 132 -4.57 -18.36 -35.98
CA ILE A 132 -5.16 -18.34 -37.33
C ILE A 132 -5.31 -19.80 -37.79
N PRO A 133 -6.54 -20.33 -37.94
CA PRO A 133 -6.73 -21.67 -38.47
C PRO A 133 -6.26 -21.74 -39.94
N PRO A 134 -5.70 -22.89 -40.38
CA PRO A 134 -5.24 -23.06 -41.74
C PRO A 134 -6.41 -22.89 -42.73
N GLY A 135 -6.29 -21.91 -43.65
CA GLY A 135 -7.28 -21.64 -44.71
C GLY A 135 -7.93 -20.25 -44.68
N VAL A 136 -7.63 -19.39 -43.69
CA VAL A 136 -8.13 -18.01 -43.66
C VAL A 136 -7.20 -17.08 -44.44
N SER A 137 -7.64 -16.62 -45.61
CA SER A 137 -7.01 -15.51 -46.34
C SER A 137 -7.58 -14.17 -45.83
N LEU A 138 -6.76 -13.38 -45.13
CA LEU A 138 -7.12 -12.03 -44.72
C LEU A 138 -7.27 -11.12 -45.96
N PRO A 139 -8.34 -10.29 -46.06
CA PRO A 139 -8.42 -9.26 -47.09
C PRO A 139 -7.36 -8.18 -46.84
N GLY A 140 -6.76 -7.72 -47.93
CA GLY A 140 -5.55 -6.95 -47.97
C GLY A 140 -5.54 -5.60 -47.23
N THR A 141 -4.31 -5.15 -47.06
CA THR A 141 -3.80 -3.94 -46.44
C THR A 141 -4.59 -2.67 -46.81
N VAL A 142 -5.17 -1.99 -45.81
CA VAL A 142 -5.47 -0.55 -45.94
C VAL A 142 -4.15 0.18 -45.75
N SER A 143 -3.56 0.59 -46.86
CA SER A 143 -2.41 1.48 -46.90
C SER A 143 -2.88 2.90 -46.62
N GLN A 144 -2.89 3.34 -45.36
CA GLN A 144 -2.94 4.77 -45.07
C GLN A 144 -1.51 5.33 -45.15
N SER A 145 -1.31 6.17 -46.15
CA SER A 145 -0.12 6.98 -46.35
C SER A 145 0.05 7.97 -45.20
N PHE A 146 1.05 7.77 -44.36
CA PHE A 146 1.57 8.81 -43.46
C PHE A 146 2.45 9.78 -44.28
N PRO A 147 2.33 11.11 -44.11
CA PRO A 147 3.22 12.05 -44.76
C PRO A 147 4.64 11.95 -44.19
N THR A 148 5.59 11.69 -45.07
CA THR A 148 7.03 11.68 -44.80
C THR A 148 7.60 13.09 -44.74
N GLN A 149 8.17 13.49 -43.60
CA GLN A 149 9.34 14.36 -43.53
C GLN A 149 10.24 13.87 -42.37
N GLN A 150 11.47 13.53 -42.71
CA GLN A 150 12.59 13.05 -41.89
C GLN A 150 13.39 14.25 -41.27
N PRO A 151 14.59 14.11 -40.63
CA PRO A 151 14.95 13.31 -39.42
C PRO A 151 16.12 13.87 -38.50
N TRP A 152 16.42 13.17 -37.37
CA TRP A 152 17.60 13.16 -36.42
C TRP A 152 18.02 14.50 -35.76
N THR A 153 18.56 14.65 -34.53
CA THR A 153 19.58 13.94 -33.71
C THR A 153 19.48 14.40 -32.22
N ALA A 154 19.97 13.62 -31.26
CA ALA A 154 20.24 14.04 -29.85
C ALA A 154 21.74 14.46 -29.67
N PRO A 155 22.26 14.86 -28.47
CA PRO A 155 21.82 15.71 -27.33
C PRO A 155 22.90 16.82 -27.03
N PRO A 156 23.24 17.21 -25.77
CA PRO A 156 22.59 18.07 -24.77
C PRO A 156 23.27 19.48 -24.62
N THR A 157 22.68 20.43 -23.89
CA THR A 157 23.46 21.53 -23.24
C THR A 157 22.77 22.05 -21.97
N VAL A 158 23.54 22.02 -20.89
CA VAL A 158 23.30 22.67 -19.59
C VAL A 158 23.65 24.16 -19.70
N SER A 159 22.84 25.06 -19.13
CA SER A 159 23.21 26.47 -18.99
C SER A 159 23.36 26.82 -17.51
N ILE A 160 24.61 27.03 -17.10
CA ILE A 160 25.00 27.70 -15.86
C ILE A 160 24.81 29.21 -16.08
N VAL A 161 24.21 29.91 -15.11
CA VAL A 161 24.26 31.38 -15.06
C VAL A 161 24.95 31.79 -13.77
N THR A 162 26.16 32.32 -13.90
CA THR A 162 26.88 33.08 -12.88
C THR A 162 26.48 34.55 -12.99
N GLY A 163 26.23 35.21 -11.85
CA GLY A 163 25.92 36.63 -11.78
C GLY A 163 26.02 37.14 -10.35
N GLU A 164 27.09 37.86 -10.08
CA GLU A 164 27.61 38.25 -8.78
C GLU A 164 27.16 39.67 -8.37
N SER A 165 27.18 39.90 -7.05
CA SER A 165 27.52 41.17 -6.39
C SER A 165 26.45 42.27 -6.27
N SER A 166 25.97 42.47 -5.04
CA SER A 166 26.47 43.51 -4.11
C SER A 166 25.39 44.05 -3.16
N MET A 167 25.74 44.04 -1.87
CA MET A 167 24.98 44.56 -0.73
C MET A 167 24.75 46.07 -0.79
N GLN A 168 23.59 46.52 -0.29
CA GLN A 168 23.53 47.74 0.51
C GLN A 168 22.63 47.57 1.76
N THR A 169 23.24 47.98 2.87
CA THR A 169 22.79 48.34 4.23
C THR A 169 21.62 49.34 4.24
N VAL A 170 20.78 49.59 5.26
CA VAL A 170 20.64 49.31 6.72
C VAL A 170 19.22 49.82 7.08
N ASN A 171 18.53 49.27 8.08
CA ASN A 171 18.46 49.84 9.43
C ASN A 171 17.38 49.18 10.29
N SER A 172 17.72 49.06 11.57
CA SER A 172 16.96 48.52 12.69
C SER A 172 15.91 49.52 13.18
N THR A 173 14.69 49.08 13.45
CA THR A 173 13.96 49.55 14.66
C THR A 173 12.81 48.63 15.07
N GLN A 174 12.90 48.18 16.32
CA GLN A 174 11.81 47.89 17.27
C GLN A 174 10.87 46.70 17.08
N LEU A 175 11.06 45.74 17.98
CA LEU A 175 10.02 44.89 18.55
C LEU A 175 8.99 45.78 19.29
N PRO A 176 7.68 45.51 19.14
CA PRO A 176 6.94 45.18 20.34
C PRO A 176 6.03 43.96 20.16
N THR A 177 6.05 43.12 21.19
CA THR A 177 5.09 42.06 21.50
C THR A 177 3.66 42.56 21.50
N THR A 178 2.75 41.90 20.77
CA THR A 178 1.36 41.65 21.20
C THR A 178 0.79 40.44 20.47
N ASP A 179 0.11 39.57 21.22
CA ASP A 179 -0.69 38.44 20.76
C ASP A 179 -1.74 38.86 19.71
N VAL A 180 -2.08 37.94 18.79
CA VAL A 180 -3.44 37.55 18.33
C VAL A 180 -3.35 36.70 17.04
N THR A 181 -3.71 35.42 17.19
CA THR A 181 -4.20 34.41 16.21
C THR A 181 -3.58 34.31 14.80
N PRO A 182 -3.06 33.14 14.38
CA PRO A 182 -2.93 32.80 12.97
C PRO A 182 -4.19 32.10 12.46
N SER A 183 -4.97 32.82 11.65
CA SER A 183 -5.90 32.23 10.70
C SER A 183 -5.17 31.94 9.40
N GLY A 184 -5.42 30.75 8.81
CA GLY A 184 -5.07 30.46 7.41
C GLY A 184 -3.95 29.44 7.20
N ARG A 185 -4.16 28.17 7.57
CA ARG A 185 -3.53 27.05 6.86
C ARG A 185 -4.53 26.57 5.80
N ASN A 186 -4.16 26.73 4.53
CA ASN A 186 -4.88 26.11 3.42
C ASN A 186 -3.86 25.31 2.60
N GLU A 187 -3.31 24.28 3.21
CA GLU A 187 -2.77 23.13 2.51
C GLU A 187 -3.82 22.04 2.66
N ARG A 188 -4.59 21.78 1.59
CA ARG A 188 -5.48 20.62 1.56
C ARG A 188 -4.60 19.38 1.58
N GLU A 189 -4.59 18.67 2.70
CA GLU A 189 -4.20 17.27 2.73
C GLU A 189 -5.06 16.55 1.69
N LYS A 190 -4.46 16.10 0.58
CA LYS A 190 -5.16 15.29 -0.40
C LYS A 190 -5.57 13.99 0.32
N ALA A 191 -6.85 13.87 0.66
CA ALA A 191 -7.40 12.66 1.26
C ALA A 191 -7.00 11.46 0.40
N MET A 192 -6.39 10.46 1.03
CA MET A 192 -6.04 9.20 0.39
C MET A 192 -7.35 8.54 -0.05
N ASP A 193 -7.41 8.04 -1.29
CA ASP A 193 -8.61 7.39 -1.82
C ASP A 193 -8.99 6.21 -0.90
N PRO A 194 -10.20 6.21 -0.29
CA PRO A 194 -10.67 5.12 0.56
C PRO A 194 -10.54 3.76 -0.12
N CYS A 195 -10.84 3.71 -1.41
CA CYS A 195 -10.83 2.47 -2.19
C CYS A 195 -9.43 1.90 -2.37
N GLU A 196 -8.38 2.71 -2.18
CA GLU A 196 -6.99 2.28 -2.19
C GLU A 196 -6.50 1.81 -0.81
N LEU A 197 -7.21 2.08 0.29
CA LEU A 197 -6.82 1.64 1.62
C LEU A 197 -7.11 0.14 1.81
N SER A 198 -6.36 -0.60 2.63
CA SER A 198 -6.81 -1.94 3.06
C SER A 198 -7.92 -1.88 4.10
N PRO A 199 -8.62 -3.00 4.36
CA PRO A 199 -9.57 -3.08 5.46
C PRO A 199 -8.84 -2.92 6.79
N ASP A 200 -9.27 -1.94 7.59
CA ASP A 200 -8.81 -1.75 8.96
C ASP A 200 -9.87 -2.32 9.91
N LYS A 201 -9.50 -3.43 10.60
CA LYS A 201 -10.37 -4.11 11.57
C LYS A 201 -10.68 -3.22 12.78
N GLY A 202 -9.91 -2.16 13.03
CA GLY A 202 -10.09 -1.26 14.16
C GLY A 202 -9.80 -1.93 15.51
N LYS A 203 -10.32 -1.35 16.59
CA LYS A 203 -10.17 -1.84 17.96
C LYS A 203 -11.43 -2.59 18.39
N MET A 204 -11.25 -3.60 19.24
CA MET A 204 -12.37 -4.32 19.85
C MET A 204 -13.10 -3.43 20.86
N VAL A 205 -14.35 -3.06 20.55
CA VAL A 205 -15.22 -2.28 21.45
C VAL A 205 -16.20 -3.19 22.19
N ALA A 206 -16.51 -2.98 23.47
CA ALA A 206 -17.38 -3.89 24.24
C ALA A 206 -18.79 -4.10 23.63
N THR A 207 -19.33 -3.11 22.94
CA THR A 207 -20.65 -3.14 22.29
C THR A 207 -20.67 -4.08 21.10
N ARG A 208 -21.42 -5.18 21.20
CA ARG A 208 -21.49 -6.18 20.12
C ARG A 208 -22.03 -5.62 18.80
N ASN A 209 -23.00 -4.71 18.84
CA ASN A 209 -23.65 -4.17 17.64
C ASN A 209 -22.72 -3.33 16.76
N SER A 210 -21.60 -2.86 17.31
CA SER A 210 -20.61 -2.10 16.56
C SER A 210 -19.65 -3.00 15.78
N ARG A 211 -19.55 -4.28 16.14
CA ARG A 211 -18.67 -5.27 15.49
C ARG A 211 -19.43 -6.02 14.40
N GLY A 212 -18.73 -6.59 13.43
CA GLY A 212 -19.31 -7.53 12.48
C GLY A 212 -18.68 -7.48 11.10
N LEU A 213 -19.31 -8.21 10.17
CA LEU A 213 -18.89 -8.20 8.77
C LEU A 213 -19.16 -6.83 8.15
N LYS A 214 -18.13 -6.28 7.52
CA LYS A 214 -18.15 -5.09 6.70
C LYS A 214 -17.55 -5.42 5.35
N TRP A 215 -17.75 -4.54 4.39
CA TRP A 215 -17.20 -4.65 3.05
C TRP A 215 -16.05 -3.67 2.88
N TYR A 216 -15.02 -4.09 2.16
CA TYR A 216 -13.96 -3.19 1.68
C TYR A 216 -13.73 -3.47 0.20
N PHE A 217 -13.26 -2.48 -0.54
CA PHE A 217 -12.82 -2.66 -1.91
C PHE A 217 -11.41 -3.21 -1.93
N ASP A 218 -11.24 -4.40 -2.51
CA ASP A 218 -9.94 -5.02 -2.70
C ASP A 218 -9.42 -4.63 -4.09
N VAL A 219 -8.41 -3.76 -4.14
CA VAL A 219 -7.81 -3.29 -5.40
C VAL A 219 -7.14 -4.40 -6.22
N ALA A 220 -6.66 -5.46 -5.56
CA ALA A 220 -5.97 -6.57 -6.20
C ALA A 220 -6.98 -7.53 -6.83
N ALA A 221 -8.06 -7.83 -6.10
CA ALA A 221 -9.17 -8.62 -6.62
C ALA A 221 -10.15 -7.80 -7.49
N SER A 222 -9.98 -6.47 -7.52
CA SER A 222 -10.87 -5.50 -8.17
C SER A 222 -12.36 -5.76 -7.87
N ARG A 223 -12.67 -6.03 -6.60
CA ARG A 223 -14.04 -6.29 -6.14
C ARG A 223 -14.21 -6.00 -4.67
N CYS A 224 -15.45 -5.84 -4.24
CA CYS A 224 -15.78 -5.73 -2.83
C CYS A 224 -15.68 -7.10 -2.13
N VAL A 225 -15.01 -7.13 -0.98
CA VAL A 225 -14.76 -8.33 -0.19
C VAL A 225 -15.15 -8.06 1.26
N GLN A 226 -15.68 -9.08 1.94
CA GLN A 226 -16.04 -8.97 3.36
C GLN A 226 -14.81 -9.10 4.27
N PHE A 227 -14.81 -8.35 5.37
CA PHE A 227 -13.87 -8.50 6.47
C PHE A 227 -14.56 -8.31 7.83
N ASN A 228 -13.94 -8.82 8.90
CA ASN A 228 -14.47 -8.71 10.25
C ASN A 228 -13.99 -7.43 10.95
N TYR A 229 -14.88 -6.44 11.07
CA TYR A 229 -14.63 -5.19 11.77
C TYR A 229 -14.91 -5.33 13.27
N LEU A 230 -13.99 -4.83 14.10
CA LEU A 230 -14.00 -5.00 15.56
C LEU A 230 -14.74 -3.87 16.30
N GLY A 231 -15.22 -2.87 15.55
CA GLY A 231 -16.25 -1.94 15.98
C GLY A 231 -15.80 -0.58 16.50
N GLY A 232 -14.49 -0.29 16.52
CA GLY A 232 -14.00 1.06 16.83
C GLY A 232 -12.84 1.50 15.95
N GLY A 233 -12.88 2.75 15.47
CA GLY A 233 -11.82 3.29 14.61
C GLY A 233 -11.94 2.79 13.17
N GLY A 234 -10.84 2.28 12.61
CA GLY A 234 -10.79 1.85 11.22
C GLY A 234 -10.42 2.98 10.27
N ASN A 235 -10.61 2.73 8.98
CA ASN A 235 -10.46 3.70 7.90
C ASN A 235 -11.71 3.73 7.00
N GLU A 236 -11.68 4.56 5.96
CA GLU A 236 -12.84 4.81 5.09
C GLU A 236 -13.12 3.67 4.10
N ASN A 237 -12.23 2.66 3.95
CA ASN A 237 -12.53 1.44 3.20
C ASN A 237 -13.35 0.44 4.03
N ASN A 238 -14.50 0.89 4.50
CA ASN A 238 -15.33 0.19 5.46
C ASN A 238 -16.80 0.50 5.20
N PHE A 239 -17.44 -0.37 4.43
CA PHE A 239 -18.79 -0.21 3.94
C PHE A 239 -19.76 -1.19 4.60
N ASP A 240 -20.99 -0.75 4.87
CA ASP A 240 -22.02 -1.59 5.48
C ASP A 240 -22.59 -2.63 4.52
N SER A 241 -22.47 -2.40 3.21
CA SER A 241 -22.98 -3.30 2.17
C SER A 241 -22.04 -3.39 0.97
N GLU A 242 -22.15 -4.50 0.24
CA GLU A 242 -21.46 -4.68 -1.04
C GLU A 242 -21.84 -3.59 -2.03
N HIS A 243 -23.14 -3.25 -2.09
CA HIS A 243 -23.66 -2.21 -2.97
C HIS A 243 -22.96 -0.87 -2.73
N THR A 244 -22.94 -0.38 -1.49
CA THR A 244 -22.27 0.88 -1.14
C THR A 244 -20.76 0.85 -1.43
N CYS A 245 -20.13 -0.32 -1.29
CA CYS A 245 -18.73 -0.48 -1.65
C CYS A 245 -18.52 -0.40 -3.17
N VAL A 246 -19.35 -1.08 -3.97
CA VAL A 246 -19.27 -1.09 -5.43
C VAL A 246 -19.63 0.28 -6.01
N GLU A 247 -20.64 0.97 -5.47
CA GLU A 247 -20.96 2.32 -5.92
C GLU A 247 -19.82 3.31 -5.65
N THR A 248 -19.17 3.19 -4.49
CA THR A 248 -18.08 4.09 -4.11
C THR A 248 -16.79 3.76 -4.87
N CYS A 249 -16.46 2.47 -5.02
CA CYS A 249 -15.14 2.02 -5.47
C CYS A 249 -15.12 1.21 -6.76
N GLY A 250 -16.28 0.77 -7.24
CA GLY A 250 -16.44 -0.05 -8.46
C GLY A 250 -16.32 0.72 -9.77
N GLY A 251 -15.78 1.94 -9.73
CA GLY A 251 -15.48 2.81 -10.86
C GLY A 251 -14.45 2.21 -11.81
N GLY A 252 -14.90 1.22 -12.57
CA GLY A 252 -14.19 0.42 -13.56
C GLY A 252 -15.13 -0.43 -14.42
N MET A 253 -16.40 -0.59 -14.01
CA MET A 253 -17.48 -1.10 -14.87
C MET A 253 -18.41 0.04 -15.30
N ALA A 254 -17.91 0.99 -16.09
CA ALA A 254 -18.80 1.83 -16.89
C ALA A 254 -19.53 0.91 -17.89
N THR A 255 -20.74 0.50 -17.54
CA THR A 255 -21.66 -0.15 -18.47
C THR A 255 -22.06 0.84 -19.55
N THR A 256 -21.98 0.34 -20.78
CA THR A 256 -22.31 0.92 -22.08
C THR A 256 -23.69 1.56 -22.14
#